data_AF-A0A916GJN5-F1
#
_entry.id   AF-A0A916GJN5-F1
#
_cell.length_a   1.000
_cell.length_b   1.000
_cell.length_c   1.000
_cell.angle_alpha   90.00
_cell.angle_beta   90.00
_cell.angle_gamma   90.00
#
_symmetry.space_group_name_H-M   'P 1'
#
loop_
_entity.id
_entity.type
_entity.pdbx_description
1 polymer ?
#
loop_
_entity_poly.entity_id
_entity_poly.type
_entity_poly.pdbx_seq_one_letter_code
_entity_poly.pdbx_strand_id
1 'polypeptide(L)'
;MTDAPSSASPQEEKQDPTLNARRLLVWVVAFGVGAVISAVLFYVFPALFGKPSIPLDARLPISFVEVPLLPLCALPMGFFLVIWLDYFMGTQILPD
;
A
#
# COMPACT_ATOMS: atom_id res chain seq x y z
N MET A 1 15.48 45.67 -32.24
CA MET A 1 14.29 44.81 -32.43
C MET A 1 14.71 43.42 -31.98
N THR A 2 14.24 42.82 -30.90
CA THR A 2 13.19 43.15 -29.93
C THR A 2 13.38 42.15 -28.79
N ASP A 3 13.25 42.61 -27.55
CA ASP A 3 13.26 41.78 -26.35
C ASP A 3 12.15 40.72 -26.38
N ALA A 4 12.44 39.53 -25.84
CA ALA A 4 11.43 38.63 -25.28
C ALA A 4 12.02 37.86 -24.09
N PRO A 5 11.96 38.40 -22.87
CA PRO A 5 12.11 37.57 -21.68
C PRO A 5 10.85 36.71 -21.55
N SER A 6 10.98 35.43 -21.92
CA SER A 6 9.96 34.42 -21.64
C SER A 6 9.88 34.22 -20.13
N SER A 7 9.05 35.04 -19.48
CA SER A 7 8.65 34.93 -18.09
C SER A 7 7.70 33.75 -17.93
N ALA A 8 8.25 32.54 -17.98
CA ALA A 8 7.59 31.37 -17.42
C ALA A 8 7.57 31.57 -15.91
N SER A 9 6.46 32.11 -15.41
CA SER A 9 6.15 32.11 -13.99
C SER A 9 6.18 30.66 -13.50
N PRO A 10 6.79 30.35 -12.34
CA PRO A 10 6.57 29.07 -11.69
C PRO A 10 5.06 28.96 -11.51
N GLN A 11 4.42 28.02 -12.21
CA GLN A 11 3.04 27.72 -11.92
C GLN A 11 3.00 27.29 -10.46
N GLU A 12 2.43 28.13 -9.60
CA GLU A 12 2.02 27.75 -8.26
C GLU A 12 1.10 26.55 -8.44
N GLU A 13 1.67 25.36 -8.26
CA GLU A 13 0.97 24.09 -8.28
C GLU A 13 -0.15 24.21 -7.26
N LYS A 14 -1.37 24.42 -7.78
CA LYS A 14 -2.56 24.61 -6.96
C LYS A 14 -2.73 23.32 -6.17
N GLN A 15 -2.25 23.35 -4.93
CA GLN A 15 -2.17 22.17 -4.08
C GLN A 15 -3.60 21.71 -3.82
N ASP A 16 -4.07 20.76 -4.62
CA ASP A 16 -5.44 20.28 -4.53
C ASP A 16 -5.60 19.69 -3.13
N PRO A 17 -6.45 20.28 -2.26
CA PRO A 17 -6.57 19.83 -0.88
C PRO A 17 -7.09 18.38 -0.79
N THR A 18 -7.69 17.88 -1.87
CA THR A 18 -8.13 16.49 -2.03
C THR A 18 -6.99 15.50 -2.26
N LEU A 19 -5.80 15.95 -2.68
CA LEU A 19 -4.70 15.08 -3.08
C LEU A 19 -4.09 14.36 -1.87
N ASN A 20 -3.90 15.07 -0.76
CA ASN A 20 -3.47 14.46 0.51
C ASN A 20 -4.50 13.48 1.08
N ALA A 21 -5.80 13.78 0.95
CA ALA A 21 -6.87 12.90 1.39
C ALA A 21 -6.91 11.60 0.55
N ARG A 22 -6.73 11.70 -0.78
CA ARG A 22 -6.64 10.53 -1.67
C ARG A 22 -5.43 9.67 -1.34
N ARG A 23 -4.26 10.29 -1.09
CA ARG A 23 -3.05 9.56 -0.67
C ARG A 23 -3.29 8.77 0.61
N LEU A 24 -3.86 9.40 1.65
CA LEU A 24 -4.17 8.72 2.91
C LEU A 24 -5.16 7.56 2.70
N LEU A 25 -6.18 7.76 1.86
CA LEU A 25 -7.16 6.73 1.53
C LEU A 25 -6.49 5.54 0.84
N VAL A 26 -5.58 5.76 -0.12
CA VAL A 26 -4.81 4.70 -0.77
C VAL A 26 -4.05 3.87 0.25
N TRP A 27 -3.35 4.53 1.19
CA TRP A 27 -2.62 3.82 2.25
C TRP A 27 -3.54 2.95 3.09
N VAL A 28 -4.64 3.50 3.60
CA VAL A 28 -5.57 2.76 4.47
C VAL A 28 -6.21 1.60 3.70
N VAL A 29 -6.67 1.82 2.47
CA VAL A 29 -7.29 0.79 1.64
C VAL A 29 -6.28 -0.28 1.26
N ALA A 30 -5.06 0.08 0.85
CA ALA A 30 -4.02 -0.87 0.46
C ALA A 30 -3.62 -1.79 1.63
N PHE A 31 -3.38 -1.23 2.82
CA PHE A 31 -3.02 -2.06 3.97
C PHE A 31 -4.20 -2.87 4.52
N GLY A 32 -5.41 -2.30 4.50
CA GLY A 32 -6.62 -3.02 4.87
C GLY A 32 -6.88 -4.21 3.96
N VAL A 33 -6.87 -4.00 2.64
CA VAL A 33 -7.04 -5.06 1.64
C VAL A 33 -5.87 -6.04 1.69
N GLY A 34 -4.64 -5.58 1.87
CA GLY A 34 -3.45 -6.43 2.01
C GLY A 34 -3.57 -7.39 3.19
N ALA A 35 -4.01 -6.90 4.36
CA ALA A 35 -4.26 -7.75 5.52
C ALA A 35 -5.38 -8.78 5.28
N VAL A 36 -6.46 -8.38 4.61
CA VAL A 36 -7.56 -9.30 4.25
C VAL A 36 -7.05 -10.39 3.30
N ILE A 37 -6.29 -10.03 2.26
CA ILE A 37 -5.72 -11.01 1.32
C ILE A 37 -4.79 -11.98 2.06
N SER A 38 -3.90 -11.48 2.93
CA SER A 38 -3.02 -12.33 3.73
C SER A 38 -3.82 -13.26 4.65
N ALA A 39 -4.88 -12.78 5.29
CA ALA A 39 -5.75 -13.60 6.13
C ALA A 39 -6.44 -14.72 5.31
N VAL A 40 -6.93 -14.41 4.11
CA VAL A 40 -7.53 -15.40 3.20
C VAL A 40 -6.50 -16.46 2.78
N LEU A 41 -5.26 -16.04 2.47
CA LEU A 41 -4.18 -16.96 2.11
C LEU A 41 -3.76 -17.90 3.24
N PHE A 42 -3.87 -17.48 4.50
CA PHE A 42 -3.54 -18.33 5.65
C PHE A 42 -4.68 -19.19 6.14
N TYR A 43 -5.90 -18.65 6.15
CA TYR A 43 -7.05 -19.32 6.75
C TYR A 43 -7.85 -20.12 5.73
N VAL A 44 -8.18 -19.51 4.59
CA VAL A 44 -9.13 -20.07 3.60
C VAL A 44 -8.41 -20.94 2.58
N PHE A 45 -7.28 -20.46 2.04
CA PHE A 45 -6.56 -21.16 0.98
C PHE A 45 -6.12 -22.57 1.39
N PRO A 46 -5.48 -22.82 2.55
CA PRO A 46 -5.08 -24.17 2.93
C PRO A 46 -6.28 -25.10 3.13
N ALA A 47 -7.40 -24.58 3.66
CA ALA A 47 -8.63 -25.33 3.87
C ALA A 47 -9.22 -25.84 2.54
N LEU A 48 -9.14 -25.04 1.45
CA LEU A 48 -9.55 -25.44 0.10
C LEU A 48 -8.75 -26.64 -0.44
N PHE A 49 -7.50 -26.82 -0.01
CA PHE A 49 -6.64 -27.94 -0.40
C PHE A 49 -6.61 -29.08 0.63
N GLY A 50 -7.53 -29.09 1.59
CA GLY A 50 -7.59 -30.12 2.65
C GLY A 50 -6.43 -30.06 3.64
N LYS A 51 -5.70 -28.92 3.71
CA LYS A 51 -4.63 -28.69 4.69
C LYS A 51 -5.19 -27.93 5.90
N PRO A 52 -4.59 -28.09 7.09
CA PRO A 52 -4.97 -27.31 8.26
C PRO A 52 -4.75 -25.81 7.99
N SER A 53 -5.74 -25.00 8.34
CA SER A 53 -5.65 -23.54 8.31
C SER A 53 -4.58 -23.04 9.28
N ILE A 54 -3.85 -22.01 8.88
CA ILE A 54 -2.88 -21.35 9.76
C ILE A 54 -3.64 -20.33 10.62
N PRO A 55 -3.53 -20.37 11.95
CA PRO A 55 -4.20 -19.42 12.82
C PRO A 55 -3.69 -17.98 12.56
N LEU A 56 -4.60 -17.00 12.60
CA LEU A 56 -4.30 -15.60 12.28
C LEU A 56 -3.43 -14.93 13.36
N ASP A 57 -3.44 -15.47 14.58
CA ASP A 57 -2.60 -15.11 15.71
C ASP A 57 -1.29 -15.89 15.77
N ALA A 58 -0.98 -16.70 14.74
CA ALA A 58 0.29 -17.41 14.64
C ALA A 58 1.47 -16.44 14.75
N ARG A 59 2.53 -16.90 15.44
CA ARG A 59 3.78 -16.17 15.58
C ARG A 59 4.92 -16.97 14.98
N LEU A 60 5.82 -16.28 14.30
CA LEU A 60 7.05 -16.87 13.79
C LEU A 60 8.19 -16.58 14.77
N PRO A 61 8.89 -17.62 15.26
CA PRO A 61 10.09 -17.43 16.05
C PRO A 61 11.24 -16.99 15.13
N ILE A 62 11.66 -15.73 15.26
CA ILE A 62 12.82 -15.19 14.56
C ILE A 62 13.91 -14.93 15.60
N SER A 63 14.85 -15.88 15.71
CA SER A 63 16.00 -15.86 16.63
C SER A 63 15.62 -15.75 18.11
N PHE A 64 15.27 -14.55 18.59
CA PHE A 64 14.93 -14.25 19.98
C PHE A 64 13.59 -13.50 20.15
N VAL A 65 12.87 -13.24 19.06
CA VAL A 65 11.62 -12.48 19.06
C VAL A 65 10.52 -13.28 18.35
N GLU A 66 9.35 -13.32 18.96
CA GLU A 66 8.13 -13.83 18.32
C GLU A 66 7.45 -12.69 17.55
N VAL A 67 7.44 -12.80 16.23
CA VAL A 67 6.81 -11.79 15.36
C VAL A 67 5.45 -12.30 14.91
N PRO A 68 4.37 -11.51 15.03
CA PRO A 68 3.05 -11.93 14.54
C PRO A 68 3.10 -12.13 13.02
N LEU A 69 2.66 -13.30 12.57
CA LEU A 69 2.76 -13.73 11.17
C LEU A 69 1.91 -12.82 10.26
N LEU A 70 0.70 -12.48 10.71
CA LEU A 70 -0.25 -11.75 9.87
C LEU A 70 0.25 -10.35 9.50
N PRO A 71 0.67 -9.47 10.44
CA PRO A 71 1.28 -8.18 10.08
C PRO A 71 2.56 -8.34 9.24
N LEU A 72 3.38 -9.33 9.56
CA LEU A 72 4.64 -9.58 8.84
C LEU A 72 4.40 -9.87 7.35
N CYS A 73 3.35 -10.62 7.02
CA CYS A 73 2.99 -10.94 5.65
C CYS A 73 2.04 -9.92 5.00
N ALA A 74 1.19 -9.25 5.79
CA ALA A 74 0.31 -8.20 5.32
C ALA A 74 1.08 -6.95 4.87
N LEU A 75 2.23 -6.67 5.48
CA LEU A 75 3.05 -5.51 5.18
C LEU A 75 3.56 -5.50 3.73
N PRO A 76 4.31 -6.52 3.24
CA PRO A 76 4.71 -6.56 1.82
C PRO A 76 3.51 -6.59 0.87
N MET A 77 2.39 -7.23 1.26
CA MET A 77 1.19 -7.28 0.44
C MET A 77 0.48 -5.91 0.36
N GLY A 78 0.47 -5.15 1.45
CA GLY A 78 -0.02 -3.78 1.50
C GLY A 78 0.81 -2.86 0.62
N PHE A 79 2.15 -2.96 0.66
CA PHE A 79 3.01 -2.19 -0.24
C PHE A 79 2.78 -2.50 -1.72
N PHE A 80 2.61 -3.77 -2.07
CA PHE A 80 2.26 -4.17 -3.42
C PHE A 80 0.96 -3.50 -3.88
N LEU A 81 -0.07 -3.46 -3.02
CA LEU A 81 -1.32 -2.79 -3.32
C LEU A 81 -1.22 -1.27 -3.33
N VAL A 82 -0.35 -0.65 -2.52
CA VAL A 82 -0.09 0.80 -2.60
C VAL A 82 0.45 1.15 -3.98
N ILE A 83 1.46 0.42 -4.47
CA ILE A 83 2.04 0.65 -5.80
C ILE A 83 0.98 0.48 -6.89
N TRP A 84 0.17 -0.57 -6.78
CA TRP A 84 -0.91 -0.84 -7.73
C TRP A 84 -1.98 0.27 -7.71
N LEU A 85 -2.47 0.64 -6.53
CA LEU A 85 -3.48 1.69 -6.39
C LEU A 85 -2.96 3.08 -6.76
N ASP A 86 -1.69 3.38 -6.47
CA ASP A 86 -1.07 4.64 -6.83
C ASP A 86 -0.98 4.80 -8.36
N TYR A 87 -0.62 3.72 -9.06
CA TYR A 87 -0.62 3.67 -10.53
C TYR A 87 -2.01 3.93 -11.12
N PHE A 88 -3.08 3.34 -10.57
CA PHE A 88 -4.44 3.52 -11.09
C PHE A 88 -5.11 4.83 -10.68
N MET A 89 -4.83 5.34 -9.47
CA MET A 89 -5.46 6.56 -8.95
C MET A 89 -4.65 7.83 -9.23
N GLY A 90 -3.42 7.72 -9.74
CA GLY A 90 -2.55 8.85 -10.04
C GLY A 90 -2.24 9.69 -8.80
N THR A 91 -2.13 9.05 -7.63
CA THR A 91 -1.94 9.76 -6.37
C THR A 91 -0.52 10.27 -6.14
N GLN A 92 0.42 9.92 -7.04
CA GLN A 92 1.82 10.32 -7.00
C GLN A 92 2.42 10.10 -5.60
N ILE A 93 2.19 8.93 -5.04
CA ILE A 93 2.78 8.50 -3.76
C ILE A 93 4.23 8.11 -4.00
N LEU A 94 4.50 7.40 -5.11
CA LEU A 94 5.85 7.15 -5.58
C LEU A 94 6.30 8.25 -6.56
N PRO A 95 7.59 8.63 -6.56
CA PRO A 95 8.16 9.47 -7.60
C PRO A 95 8.19 8.72 -8.94
N ASP A 96 7.83 9.42 -10.02
CA ASP A 96 7.89 8.92 -11.41
C ASP A 96 9.33 8.64 -11.87
#